data_AF-A0AAU1TWY3-F1
#
_entry.id   AF-A0AAU1TWY3-F1
#
_cell.length_a   1.000
_cell.length_b   1.000
_cell.length_c   1.000
_cell.angle_alpha   90.00
_cell.angle_beta   90.00
_cell.angle_gamma   90.00
#
_symmetry.space_group_name_H-M   'P 1'
#
loop_
_entity.id
_entity.type
_entity.pdbx_description
1 polymer ?
#
loop_
_entity_poly.entity_id
_entity_poly.type
_entity_poly.pdbx_seq_one_letter_code
_entity_poly.pdbx_strand_id
1 'polypeptide(L)'
;MAGEVQLFNARIGGTAEFDGSTIDGALTLGRVVVEGSLHLRRRCEINGKLRLKGARIGGALLAHGLAVHGVINAIGAHVEDGLSLIDVTLDHPGDWGLILTEAQTPKAVLRLNRSSAGAVSLRDAHVGRWGTNVRGWPEACPVDLTGFTYDRLSEQTGGDARPTVEERLAWIQSYGVLDGYPRPTQSPSFTPRPYEQLARALRAEGHEQEARRALRSKERLRHRAMGPLGSIWGVIQDVTVGFGYRPGHALAWLAAVLTAATVYFDQVGPLPRATPSAGPTWDPFLYTLDILIPLLSLGHDTAWNPTGWAKTVTVLLMVTGWVLVTTVIAGVGRALKRQ
;
A
#
# COMPACT_ATOMS: atom_id res chain seq x y z
N MET A 1 -18.65 -34.71 -21.15
CA MET A 1 -19.84 -35.20 -20.40
C MET A 1 -20.93 -34.17 -20.56
N ALA A 2 -22.16 -34.60 -20.87
CA ALA A 2 -23.32 -33.71 -20.87
C ALA A 2 -23.93 -33.67 -19.46
N GLY A 3 -24.17 -32.47 -18.93
CA GLY A 3 -24.76 -32.27 -17.61
C GLY A 3 -23.74 -32.05 -16.48
N GLU A 4 -24.26 -31.85 -15.26
CA GLU A 4 -23.46 -31.55 -14.07
C GLU A 4 -22.76 -32.80 -13.50
N VAL A 5 -21.53 -32.64 -13.03
CA VAL A 5 -20.76 -33.66 -12.30
C VAL A 5 -20.61 -33.20 -10.85
N GLN A 6 -21.06 -34.01 -9.89
CA GLN A 6 -21.00 -33.67 -8.46
C GLN A 6 -20.30 -34.78 -7.66
N LEU A 7 -19.15 -34.45 -7.05
CA LEU A 7 -18.38 -35.28 -6.13
C LEU A 7 -18.21 -34.57 -4.78
N PHE A 8 -19.34 -34.20 -4.18
CA PHE A 8 -19.36 -33.47 -2.92
C PHE A 8 -19.03 -34.38 -1.74
N ASN A 9 -18.14 -33.96 -0.84
CA ASN A 9 -17.63 -34.76 0.28
C ASN A 9 -17.01 -36.12 -0.12
N ALA A 10 -16.67 -36.32 -1.39
CA ALA A 10 -16.06 -37.56 -1.85
C ALA A 10 -14.60 -37.67 -1.36
N ARG A 11 -14.11 -38.90 -1.20
CA ARG A 11 -12.69 -39.19 -0.98
C ARG A 11 -12.15 -39.96 -2.17
N ILE A 12 -11.09 -39.44 -2.77
CA ILE A 12 -10.38 -40.03 -3.90
C ILE A 12 -8.97 -40.36 -3.40
N GLY A 13 -8.65 -41.64 -3.24
CA GLY A 13 -7.35 -42.09 -2.70
C GLY A 13 -6.17 -41.90 -3.66
N GLY A 14 -6.43 -41.58 -4.91
CA GLY A 14 -5.42 -41.31 -5.94
C GLY A 14 -5.57 -39.92 -6.56
N THR A 15 -5.11 -39.80 -7.80
CA THR A 15 -5.25 -38.58 -8.59
C THR A 15 -6.64 -38.54 -9.25
N ALA A 16 -7.30 -37.39 -9.20
CA ALA A 16 -8.49 -37.10 -9.98
C ALA A 16 -8.08 -36.39 -11.28
N GLU A 17 -8.33 -37.01 -12.44
CA GLU A 17 -7.94 -36.47 -13.74
C GLU A 17 -9.16 -36.16 -14.61
N PHE A 18 -9.23 -34.92 -15.07
CA PHE A 18 -10.23 -34.40 -16.02
C PHE A 18 -9.57 -33.85 -17.29
N ASP A 19 -8.32 -34.23 -17.55
CA ASP A 19 -7.52 -33.68 -18.63
C ASP A 19 -8.17 -33.90 -20.01
N GLY A 20 -8.26 -32.81 -20.79
CA GLY A 20 -8.88 -32.80 -22.12
C GLY A 20 -10.38 -33.08 -22.12
N SER A 21 -11.04 -33.02 -20.96
CA SER A 21 -12.49 -33.22 -20.86
C SER A 21 -13.24 -31.93 -21.19
N THR A 22 -14.36 -32.06 -21.89
CA THR A 22 -15.40 -31.02 -21.99
C THR A 22 -16.55 -31.40 -21.07
N ILE A 23 -16.90 -30.51 -20.13
CA ILE A 23 -18.01 -30.69 -19.18
C ILE A 23 -19.07 -29.65 -19.51
N ASP A 24 -20.20 -30.10 -20.04
CA ASP A 24 -21.32 -29.25 -20.42
C ASP A 24 -22.26 -29.01 -19.23
N GLY A 25 -21.74 -28.32 -18.21
CA GLY A 25 -22.39 -28.10 -16.92
C GLY A 25 -21.41 -27.77 -15.80
N ALA A 26 -21.90 -27.76 -14.55
CA ALA A 26 -21.06 -27.52 -13.38
C ALA A 26 -20.24 -28.76 -12.98
N LEU A 27 -18.97 -28.56 -12.62
CA LEU A 27 -18.13 -29.55 -11.94
C LEU A 27 -18.01 -29.16 -10.45
N THR A 28 -18.73 -29.88 -9.59
CA THR A 28 -18.75 -29.63 -8.14
C THR A 28 -17.91 -30.66 -7.40
N LEU A 29 -16.75 -30.23 -6.95
CA LEU A 29 -15.77 -30.94 -6.12
C LEU A 29 -15.70 -30.30 -4.71
N GLY A 30 -16.84 -29.88 -4.17
CA GLY A 30 -16.90 -29.19 -2.88
C GLY A 30 -16.57 -30.13 -1.72
N ARG A 31 -15.67 -29.71 -0.83
CA ARG A 31 -15.19 -30.49 0.33
C ARG A 31 -14.68 -31.89 -0.04
N VAL A 32 -14.26 -32.07 -1.28
CA VAL A 32 -13.61 -33.32 -1.72
C VAL A 32 -12.27 -33.46 -1.02
N VAL A 33 -11.87 -34.69 -0.72
CA VAL A 33 -10.50 -35.04 -0.32
C VAL A 33 -9.89 -35.84 -1.45
N VAL A 34 -8.87 -35.28 -2.10
CA VAL A 34 -8.05 -35.98 -3.09
C VAL A 34 -6.70 -36.23 -2.44
N GLU A 35 -6.36 -37.49 -2.15
CA GLU A 35 -5.08 -37.84 -1.52
C GLU A 35 -3.90 -37.62 -2.49
N GLY A 36 -4.14 -37.82 -3.79
CA GLY A 36 -3.21 -37.45 -4.85
C GLY A 36 -3.43 -36.04 -5.39
N SER A 37 -3.25 -35.87 -6.70
CA SER A 37 -3.38 -34.57 -7.39
C SER A 37 -4.74 -34.39 -8.07
N LEU A 38 -5.12 -33.15 -8.38
CA LEU A 38 -6.25 -32.82 -9.25
C LEU A 38 -5.74 -32.23 -10.55
N HIS A 39 -6.02 -32.89 -11.68
CA HIS A 39 -5.57 -32.47 -13.00
C HIS A 39 -6.76 -32.03 -13.87
N LEU A 40 -6.66 -30.81 -14.41
CA LEU A 40 -7.58 -30.13 -15.32
C LEU A 40 -6.77 -29.52 -16.48
N ARG A 41 -5.96 -30.35 -17.14
CA ARG A 41 -4.98 -29.95 -18.16
C ARG A 41 -5.46 -30.29 -19.56
N ARG A 42 -4.56 -30.15 -20.54
CA ARG A 42 -4.78 -30.55 -21.95
C ARG A 42 -6.03 -29.91 -22.57
N ARG A 43 -6.27 -28.62 -22.26
CA ARG A 43 -7.44 -27.84 -22.72
C ARG A 43 -8.78 -28.40 -22.23
N CYS A 44 -8.87 -28.71 -20.93
CA CYS A 44 -10.14 -29.00 -20.31
C CYS A 44 -11.08 -27.78 -20.42
N GLU A 45 -12.35 -28.01 -20.71
CA GLU A 45 -13.37 -26.97 -20.87
C GLU A 45 -14.56 -27.28 -19.96
N ILE A 46 -15.01 -26.26 -19.23
CA ILE A 46 -16.16 -26.36 -18.32
C ILE A 46 -17.16 -25.27 -18.71
N ASN A 47 -18.28 -25.67 -19.32
CA ASN A 47 -19.40 -24.78 -19.67
C ASN A 47 -20.29 -24.54 -18.45
N GLY A 48 -19.70 -23.98 -17.39
CA GLY A 48 -20.37 -23.78 -16.12
C GLY A 48 -19.41 -23.49 -14.98
N LYS A 49 -19.85 -23.80 -13.76
CA LYS A 49 -19.09 -23.47 -12.53
C LYS A 49 -18.17 -24.62 -12.14
N LEU A 50 -16.90 -24.32 -11.85
CA LEU A 50 -15.99 -25.23 -11.16
C LEU A 50 -15.98 -24.90 -9.67
N ARG A 51 -16.54 -25.77 -8.83
CA ARG A 51 -16.64 -25.55 -7.38
C ARG A 51 -15.72 -26.48 -6.61
N LEU A 52 -14.71 -25.92 -5.98
CA LEU A 52 -13.69 -26.55 -5.15
C LEU A 52 -13.71 -26.02 -3.69
N LYS A 53 -14.84 -25.44 -3.26
CA LYS A 53 -14.98 -24.85 -1.93
C LYS A 53 -14.63 -25.87 -0.84
N GLY A 54 -13.65 -25.55 -0.01
CA GLY A 54 -13.15 -26.40 1.07
C GLY A 54 -12.51 -27.71 0.61
N ALA A 55 -12.15 -27.84 -0.66
CA ALA A 55 -11.46 -29.03 -1.17
C ALA A 55 -10.07 -29.16 -0.53
N ARG A 56 -9.66 -30.40 -0.25
CA ARG A 56 -8.32 -30.75 0.24
C ARG A 56 -7.65 -31.63 -0.79
N ILE A 57 -6.49 -31.20 -1.27
CA ILE A 57 -5.72 -31.89 -2.30
C ILE A 57 -4.33 -32.14 -1.72
N GLY A 58 -3.98 -33.41 -1.51
CA GLY A 58 -2.69 -33.82 -0.93
C GLY A 58 -1.52 -33.67 -1.90
N GLY A 59 -1.79 -33.70 -3.21
CA GLY A 59 -0.84 -33.37 -4.25
C GLY A 59 -1.01 -31.95 -4.80
N ALA A 60 -0.79 -31.81 -6.10
CA ALA A 60 -0.93 -30.54 -6.80
C ALA A 60 -2.32 -30.37 -7.42
N LEU A 61 -2.80 -29.13 -7.53
CA LEU A 61 -3.89 -28.76 -8.43
C LEU A 61 -3.27 -28.18 -9.70
N LEU A 62 -3.36 -28.92 -10.80
CA LEU A 62 -2.80 -28.52 -12.09
C LEU A 62 -3.94 -28.21 -13.08
N ALA A 63 -4.17 -26.94 -13.38
CA ALA A 63 -5.07 -26.51 -14.44
C ALA A 63 -4.29 -25.77 -15.52
N HIS A 64 -4.00 -26.45 -16.62
CA HIS A 64 -3.18 -25.93 -17.72
C HIS A 64 -4.01 -25.87 -19.00
N GLY A 65 -4.21 -24.66 -19.53
CA GLY A 65 -5.10 -24.44 -20.68
C GLY A 65 -6.59 -24.60 -20.34
N LEU A 66 -6.97 -24.57 -19.05
CA LEU A 66 -8.37 -24.73 -18.63
C LEU A 66 -9.20 -23.53 -19.11
N ALA A 67 -10.35 -23.78 -19.73
CA ALA A 67 -11.35 -22.78 -20.05
C ALA A 67 -12.60 -22.98 -19.16
N VAL A 68 -13.07 -21.92 -18.52
CA VAL A 68 -14.28 -21.96 -17.69
C VAL A 68 -15.22 -20.83 -18.08
N HIS A 69 -16.41 -21.21 -18.56
CA HIS A 69 -17.52 -20.30 -18.86
C HIS A 69 -18.39 -20.14 -17.61
N GLY A 70 -17.88 -19.36 -16.66
CA GLY A 70 -18.41 -19.30 -15.31
C GLY A 70 -17.35 -18.96 -14.29
N VAL A 71 -17.58 -19.37 -13.04
CA VAL A 71 -16.68 -19.12 -11.92
C VAL A 71 -15.92 -20.37 -11.50
N ILE A 72 -14.62 -20.22 -11.27
CA ILE A 72 -13.80 -21.14 -10.49
C ILE A 72 -13.86 -20.70 -9.02
N ASN A 73 -14.55 -21.45 -8.18
CA ASN A 73 -14.70 -21.14 -6.76
C ASN A 73 -13.94 -22.16 -5.91
N ALA A 74 -12.78 -21.77 -5.40
CA ALA A 74 -11.91 -22.57 -4.55
C ALA A 74 -11.72 -21.91 -3.16
N ILE A 75 -12.81 -21.34 -2.62
CA ILE A 75 -12.80 -20.71 -1.29
C ILE A 75 -12.37 -21.73 -0.23
N GLY A 76 -11.38 -21.38 0.59
CA GLY A 76 -10.86 -22.22 1.67
C GLY A 76 -10.26 -23.54 1.19
N ALA A 77 -9.91 -23.65 -0.10
CA ALA A 77 -9.24 -24.84 -0.62
C ALA A 77 -7.82 -24.94 -0.07
N HIS A 78 -7.40 -26.15 0.29
CA HIS A 78 -6.06 -26.45 0.76
C HIS A 78 -5.37 -27.39 -0.23
N VAL A 79 -4.23 -26.95 -0.77
CA VAL A 79 -3.44 -27.73 -1.73
C VAL A 79 -2.03 -27.90 -1.16
N GLU A 80 -1.68 -29.13 -0.80
CA GLU A 80 -0.48 -29.42 0.00
C GLU A 80 0.83 -29.29 -0.79
N ASP A 81 0.84 -29.51 -2.11
CA ASP A 81 2.05 -29.35 -2.95
C ASP A 81 2.08 -28.03 -3.73
N GLY A 82 1.04 -27.75 -4.51
CA GLY A 82 0.98 -26.49 -5.25
C GLY A 82 -0.24 -26.30 -6.14
N LEU A 83 -0.65 -25.04 -6.28
CA LEU A 83 -1.69 -24.58 -7.20
C LEU A 83 -1.05 -24.02 -8.48
N SER A 84 -1.30 -24.65 -9.62
CA SER A 84 -0.79 -24.21 -10.92
C SER A 84 -1.95 -23.96 -11.88
N LEU A 85 -2.32 -22.69 -12.02
CA LEU A 85 -3.27 -22.21 -13.02
C LEU A 85 -2.46 -21.53 -14.13
N ILE A 86 -2.23 -22.22 -15.25
CA ILE A 86 -1.40 -21.71 -16.35
C ILE A 86 -2.21 -21.68 -17.64
N ASP A 87 -2.20 -20.53 -18.31
CA ASP A 87 -2.94 -20.30 -19.56
C ASP A 87 -4.44 -20.59 -19.38
N VAL A 88 -4.98 -20.21 -18.21
CA VAL A 88 -6.39 -20.39 -17.88
C VAL A 88 -7.19 -19.25 -18.51
N THR A 89 -8.28 -19.60 -19.18
CA THR A 89 -9.25 -18.66 -19.75
C THR A 89 -10.48 -18.60 -18.86
N LEU A 90 -10.75 -17.40 -18.32
CA LEU A 90 -11.98 -17.12 -17.58
C LEU A 90 -12.96 -16.41 -18.51
N ASP A 91 -14.19 -16.87 -18.58
CA ASP A 91 -15.27 -16.21 -19.32
C ASP A 91 -16.46 -15.97 -18.38
N HIS A 92 -16.34 -14.90 -17.59
CA HIS A 92 -17.38 -14.45 -16.66
C HIS A 92 -17.32 -12.93 -16.49
N PRO A 93 -17.52 -12.17 -17.58
CA PRO A 93 -17.31 -10.72 -17.61
C PRO A 93 -18.23 -9.99 -16.63
N GLY A 94 -17.67 -9.01 -15.93
CA GLY A 94 -18.41 -8.15 -15.01
C GLY A 94 -18.75 -8.79 -13.67
N ASP A 95 -18.36 -10.04 -13.40
CA ASP A 95 -18.53 -10.79 -12.14
C ASP A 95 -17.22 -11.57 -11.83
N TRP A 96 -17.19 -12.43 -10.81
CA TRP A 96 -16.02 -13.20 -10.41
C TRP A 96 -15.75 -14.38 -11.35
N GLY A 97 -14.59 -14.38 -12.01
CA GLY A 97 -14.10 -15.52 -12.78
C GLY A 97 -13.31 -16.52 -11.92
N LEU A 98 -12.57 -16.04 -10.92
CA LEU A 98 -11.76 -16.89 -10.04
C LEU A 98 -11.83 -16.41 -8.60
N ILE A 99 -12.17 -17.30 -7.67
CA ILE A 99 -12.26 -17.01 -6.25
C ILE A 99 -11.36 -17.99 -5.50
N LEU A 100 -10.26 -17.48 -4.96
CA LEU A 100 -9.29 -18.19 -4.12
C LEU A 100 -9.30 -17.65 -2.68
N THR A 101 -10.42 -17.06 -2.25
CA THR A 101 -10.54 -16.50 -0.90
C THR A 101 -10.19 -17.55 0.16
N GLU A 102 -9.33 -17.20 1.12
CA GLU A 102 -8.85 -18.09 2.20
C GLU A 102 -8.13 -19.37 1.71
N ALA A 103 -7.76 -19.45 0.42
CA ALA A 103 -7.03 -20.60 -0.09
C ALA A 103 -5.61 -20.66 0.49
N GLN A 104 -5.11 -21.86 0.73
CA GLN A 104 -3.79 -22.10 1.31
C GLN A 104 -3.00 -23.09 0.46
N THR A 105 -1.76 -22.72 0.13
CA THR A 105 -0.86 -23.60 -0.61
C THR A 105 0.60 -23.13 -0.49
N PRO A 106 1.61 -24.02 -0.45
CA PRO A 106 3.00 -23.58 -0.36
C PRO A 106 3.51 -22.96 -1.67
N LYS A 107 2.85 -23.21 -2.81
CA LYS A 107 3.20 -22.61 -4.09
C LYS A 107 1.95 -22.32 -4.91
N ALA A 108 1.83 -21.10 -5.44
CA ALA A 108 0.80 -20.78 -6.43
C ALA A 108 1.39 -20.06 -7.64
N VAL A 109 1.03 -20.54 -8.82
CA VAL A 109 1.28 -19.88 -10.10
C VAL A 109 -0.07 -19.58 -10.74
N LEU A 110 -0.36 -18.30 -10.97
CA LEU A 110 -1.57 -17.84 -11.63
C LEU A 110 -1.22 -17.08 -12.90
N ARG A 111 -1.40 -17.72 -14.04
CA ARG A 111 -1.21 -17.13 -15.37
C ARG A 111 -2.50 -17.24 -16.15
N LEU A 112 -3.19 -16.12 -16.30
CA LEU A 112 -4.42 -16.05 -17.09
C LEU A 112 -4.11 -15.73 -18.55
N ASN A 113 -4.90 -16.30 -19.46
CA ASN A 113 -4.86 -15.96 -20.87
C ASN A 113 -5.36 -14.52 -21.07
N ARG A 114 -4.77 -13.75 -21.99
CA ARG A 114 -5.12 -12.34 -22.27
C ARG A 114 -6.59 -12.13 -22.65
N SER A 115 -7.25 -13.15 -23.21
CA SER A 115 -8.68 -13.08 -23.55
C SER A 115 -9.61 -13.28 -22.35
N SER A 116 -9.07 -13.54 -21.15
CA SER A 116 -9.90 -13.77 -19.96
C SER A 116 -10.65 -12.51 -19.55
N ALA A 117 -11.88 -12.71 -19.08
CA ALA A 117 -12.70 -11.69 -18.45
C ALA A 117 -13.36 -12.25 -17.18
N GLY A 118 -13.33 -11.45 -16.12
CA GLY A 118 -13.86 -11.83 -14.81
C GLY A 118 -12.88 -11.55 -13.69
N ALA A 119 -13.41 -11.09 -12.55
CA ALA A 119 -12.62 -10.69 -11.39
C ALA A 119 -11.92 -11.87 -10.71
N VAL A 120 -10.78 -11.59 -10.09
CA VAL A 120 -9.98 -12.56 -9.34
C VAL A 120 -9.91 -12.16 -7.87
N SER A 121 -10.38 -13.00 -6.97
CA SER A 121 -10.21 -12.81 -5.53
C SER A 121 -9.07 -13.66 -5.00
N LEU A 122 -8.07 -13.02 -4.40
CA LEU A 122 -7.04 -13.65 -3.58
C LEU A 122 -7.22 -13.31 -2.09
N ARG A 123 -8.43 -12.89 -1.71
CA ARG A 123 -8.72 -12.36 -0.38
C ARG A 123 -8.31 -13.34 0.72
N ASP A 124 -7.53 -12.89 1.69
CA ASP A 124 -7.07 -13.68 2.84
C ASP A 124 -6.39 -15.02 2.46
N ALA A 125 -5.97 -15.18 1.20
CA ALA A 125 -5.23 -16.36 0.76
C ALA A 125 -3.78 -16.29 1.25
N HIS A 126 -3.20 -17.45 1.52
CA HIS A 126 -1.81 -17.58 1.95
C HIS A 126 -1.03 -18.50 1.01
N VAL A 127 0.05 -17.97 0.44
CA VAL A 127 0.86 -18.70 -0.54
C VAL A 127 2.35 -18.63 -0.19
N GLY A 128 3.03 -19.76 0.01
CA GLY A 128 4.47 -19.74 0.31
C GLY A 128 5.30 -19.07 -0.82
N ARG A 129 5.09 -19.49 -2.07
CA ARG A 129 5.73 -18.90 -3.26
C ARG A 129 4.70 -18.46 -4.30
N TRP A 130 4.68 -17.16 -4.61
CA TRP A 130 3.69 -16.56 -5.51
C TRP A 130 4.28 -16.20 -6.88
N GLY A 131 3.66 -16.68 -7.95
CA GLY A 131 3.97 -16.31 -9.33
C GLY A 131 2.73 -15.88 -10.11
N THR A 132 2.86 -14.83 -10.92
CA THR A 132 1.81 -14.37 -11.84
C THR A 132 2.39 -13.80 -13.13
N ASN A 133 1.60 -13.74 -14.21
CA ASN A 133 1.95 -13.01 -15.42
C ASN A 133 1.74 -11.51 -15.23
N VAL A 134 2.71 -10.85 -14.57
CA VAL A 134 2.74 -9.39 -14.40
C VAL A 134 2.65 -8.67 -15.75
N ARG A 135 3.40 -9.17 -16.74
CA ARG A 135 3.30 -8.73 -18.14
C ARG A 135 2.17 -9.49 -18.83
N GLY A 136 1.21 -8.77 -19.37
CA GLY A 136 0.09 -9.36 -20.11
C GLY A 136 -1.00 -9.95 -19.24
N TRP A 137 -1.16 -9.45 -18.01
CA TRP A 137 -2.37 -9.67 -17.24
C TRP A 137 -3.60 -9.14 -18.00
N PRO A 138 -4.75 -9.85 -18.02
CA PRO A 138 -5.92 -9.43 -18.80
C PRO A 138 -6.57 -8.17 -18.22
N GLU A 139 -6.90 -7.20 -19.07
CA GLU A 139 -7.48 -5.92 -18.64
C GLU A 139 -8.86 -6.07 -18.00
N ALA A 140 -9.64 -7.06 -18.45
CA ALA A 140 -10.96 -7.38 -17.92
C ALA A 140 -10.93 -8.26 -16.65
N CYS A 141 -9.76 -8.41 -16.02
CA CYS A 141 -9.56 -9.22 -14.81
C CYS A 141 -9.01 -8.38 -13.64
N PRO A 142 -9.84 -7.54 -12.98
CA PRO A 142 -9.45 -6.90 -11.72
C PRO A 142 -9.13 -7.93 -10.63
N VAL A 143 -8.26 -7.58 -9.69
CA VAL A 143 -7.76 -8.47 -8.63
C VAL A 143 -7.98 -7.89 -7.24
N ASP A 144 -8.71 -8.60 -6.39
CA ASP A 144 -8.80 -8.30 -4.95
C ASP A 144 -7.65 -8.97 -4.21
N LEU A 145 -6.75 -8.14 -3.67
CA LEU A 145 -5.56 -8.56 -2.89
C LEU A 145 -5.74 -8.36 -1.39
N THR A 146 -6.97 -8.13 -0.92
CA THR A 146 -7.26 -7.83 0.50
C THR A 146 -6.82 -8.99 1.39
N GLY A 147 -5.83 -8.77 2.25
CA GLY A 147 -5.33 -9.81 3.16
C GLY A 147 -4.51 -10.91 2.49
N PHE A 148 -4.25 -10.83 1.17
CA PHE A 148 -3.40 -11.78 0.48
C PHE A 148 -1.95 -11.71 0.99
N THR A 149 -1.37 -12.86 1.34
CA THR A 149 0.00 -12.96 1.84
C THR A 149 0.83 -14.00 1.09
N TYR A 150 2.12 -13.72 0.96
CA TYR A 150 3.10 -14.63 0.37
C TYR A 150 4.52 -14.44 0.88
N ASP A 151 5.28 -15.52 1.04
CA ASP A 151 6.63 -15.42 1.62
C ASP A 151 7.67 -15.00 0.60
N ARG A 152 7.59 -15.57 -0.61
CA ARG A 152 8.54 -15.34 -1.70
C ARG A 152 7.84 -15.14 -3.03
N LEU A 153 8.50 -14.42 -3.92
CA LEU A 153 8.11 -14.33 -5.31
C LEU A 153 8.70 -15.53 -6.06
N SER A 154 7.94 -16.04 -7.02
CA SER A 154 8.47 -17.03 -7.97
C SER A 154 9.40 -16.32 -8.94
N GLU A 155 10.56 -16.92 -9.17
CA GLU A 155 11.31 -16.71 -10.40
C GLU A 155 10.43 -17.20 -11.55
N GLN A 156 10.31 -16.38 -12.60
CA GLN A 156 9.45 -16.68 -13.74
C GLN A 156 10.03 -17.90 -14.46
N THR A 157 9.31 -19.03 -14.46
CA THR A 157 9.70 -20.22 -15.22
C THR A 157 9.24 -20.03 -16.67
N GLY A 158 10.19 -20.01 -17.61
CA GLY A 158 9.91 -19.96 -19.06
C GLY A 158 10.63 -18.86 -19.84
N GLY A 159 11.96 -18.72 -19.68
CA GLY A 159 12.82 -17.90 -20.56
C GLY A 159 12.70 -16.38 -20.43
N ASP A 160 11.61 -15.86 -19.87
CA ASP A 160 11.41 -14.44 -19.64
C ASP A 160 12.21 -13.91 -18.44
N ALA A 161 12.79 -12.72 -18.61
CA ALA A 161 13.42 -12.00 -17.50
C ALA A 161 12.41 -11.69 -16.38
N ARG A 162 12.85 -11.85 -15.13
CA ARG A 162 12.08 -11.54 -13.92
C ARG A 162 11.43 -10.15 -14.00
N PRO A 163 10.14 -9.99 -13.66
CA PRO A 163 9.50 -8.68 -13.65
C PRO A 163 10.15 -7.78 -12.61
N THR A 164 10.41 -6.53 -12.99
CA THR A 164 10.98 -5.53 -12.09
C THR A 164 10.00 -5.14 -11.00
N VAL A 165 10.49 -4.52 -9.93
CA VAL A 165 9.61 -3.98 -8.89
C VAL A 165 8.67 -2.92 -9.45
N GLU A 166 9.12 -2.13 -10.42
CA GLU A 166 8.32 -1.12 -11.09
C GLU A 166 7.14 -1.73 -11.86
N GLU A 167 7.37 -2.82 -12.59
CA GLU A 167 6.30 -3.54 -13.30
C GLU A 167 5.28 -4.15 -12.33
N ARG A 168 5.74 -4.71 -11.20
CA ARG A 168 4.85 -5.24 -10.16
C ARG A 168 4.02 -4.15 -9.50
N LEU A 169 4.63 -3.00 -9.23
CA LEU A 169 3.93 -1.84 -8.67
C LEU A 169 2.90 -1.27 -9.65
N ALA A 170 3.21 -1.24 -10.94
CA ALA A 170 2.26 -0.85 -11.98
C ALA A 170 1.09 -1.84 -12.03
N TRP A 171 1.37 -3.15 -12.00
CA TRP A 171 0.34 -4.19 -11.98
C TRP A 171 -0.61 -4.05 -10.78
N ILE A 172 -0.08 -3.85 -9.56
CA ILE A 172 -0.92 -3.63 -8.36
C ILE A 172 -1.79 -2.38 -8.52
N GLN A 173 -1.26 -1.30 -9.11
CA GLN A 173 -2.01 -0.05 -9.31
C GLN A 173 -3.08 -0.16 -10.38
N SER A 174 -2.80 -0.89 -11.46
CA SER A 174 -3.69 -1.02 -12.61
C SER A 174 -4.85 -1.98 -12.34
N TYR A 175 -4.60 -3.07 -11.62
CA TYR A 175 -5.58 -4.16 -11.48
C TYR A 175 -6.07 -4.39 -10.05
N GLY A 176 -5.41 -3.82 -9.03
CA GLY A 176 -5.81 -3.98 -7.64
C GLY A 176 -7.15 -3.28 -7.33
N VAL A 177 -8.09 -4.00 -6.70
CA VAL A 177 -9.38 -3.48 -6.26
C VAL A 177 -9.53 -3.61 -4.74
N LEU A 178 -10.23 -2.66 -4.10
CA LEU A 178 -10.61 -2.72 -2.69
C LEU A 178 -11.95 -3.40 -2.47
N ASP A 179 -12.01 -4.13 -1.37
CA ASP A 179 -13.20 -4.52 -0.62
C ASP A 179 -14.43 -4.96 -1.44
N GLY A 180 -14.33 -6.14 -2.02
CA GLY A 180 -15.45 -6.85 -2.61
C GLY A 180 -15.62 -6.54 -4.09
N TYR A 181 -16.76 -6.97 -4.63
CA TYR A 181 -17.02 -7.06 -6.06
C TYR A 181 -16.53 -5.84 -6.88
N PRO A 182 -15.75 -6.02 -7.95
CA PRO A 182 -15.27 -4.90 -8.75
C PRO A 182 -16.44 -4.20 -9.42
N ARG A 183 -16.64 -2.93 -9.06
CA ARG A 183 -17.67 -2.08 -9.67
C ARG A 183 -17.05 -1.31 -10.84
N PRO A 184 -17.72 -1.24 -12.00
CA PRO A 184 -17.19 -0.59 -13.20
C PRO A 184 -16.91 0.93 -13.04
N THR A 185 -17.36 1.56 -11.96
CA THR A 185 -17.22 3.00 -11.71
C THR A 185 -16.24 3.36 -10.60
N GLN A 186 -15.64 2.38 -9.91
CA GLN A 186 -14.77 2.68 -8.79
C GLN A 186 -13.32 2.78 -9.28
N SER A 187 -12.75 3.99 -9.18
CA SER A 187 -11.31 4.17 -9.39
C SER A 187 -10.53 3.26 -8.44
N PRO A 188 -9.36 2.71 -8.85
CA PRO A 188 -8.55 1.85 -8.00
C PRO A 188 -8.23 2.60 -6.71
N SER A 189 -8.88 2.18 -5.64
CA SER A 189 -8.81 2.84 -4.34
C SER A 189 -7.57 2.32 -3.62
N PHE A 190 -6.78 3.25 -3.11
CA PHE A 190 -5.44 2.97 -2.61
C PHE A 190 -5.47 2.06 -1.37
N THR A 191 -4.80 0.91 -1.44
CA THR A 191 -4.58 0.03 -0.28
C THR A 191 -3.10 -0.02 0.07
N PRO A 192 -2.68 0.25 1.32
CA PRO A 192 -1.26 0.20 1.68
C PRO A 192 -0.68 -1.22 1.72
N ARG A 193 -1.49 -2.21 2.13
CA ARG A 193 -1.04 -3.57 2.46
C ARG A 193 -0.36 -4.33 1.31
N PRO A 194 -0.86 -4.32 0.06
CA PRO A 194 -0.17 -5.00 -1.06
C PRO A 194 1.27 -4.50 -1.28
N TYR A 195 1.52 -3.21 -1.04
CA TYR A 195 2.87 -2.61 -1.17
C TYR A 195 3.79 -3.05 -0.03
N GLU A 196 3.26 -3.17 1.19
CA GLU A 196 4.01 -3.67 2.34
C GLU A 196 4.34 -5.16 2.19
N GLN A 197 3.39 -5.96 1.69
CA GLN A 197 3.59 -7.37 1.40
C GLN A 197 4.68 -7.58 0.34
N LEU A 198 4.64 -6.80 -0.75
CA LEU A 198 5.68 -6.82 -1.78
C LEU A 198 7.04 -6.44 -1.20
N ALA A 199 7.10 -5.38 -0.40
CA ALA A 199 8.34 -4.96 0.25
C ALA A 199 8.90 -6.03 1.19
N ARG A 200 8.03 -6.72 1.95
CA ARG A 200 8.41 -7.82 2.84
C ARG A 200 9.04 -8.98 2.07
N ALA A 201 8.40 -9.43 0.99
CA ALA A 201 8.93 -10.51 0.16
C ALA A 201 10.28 -10.13 -0.49
N LEU A 202 10.41 -8.90 -0.99
CA LEU A 202 11.67 -8.41 -1.57
C LEU A 202 12.81 -8.36 -0.54
N ARG A 203 12.53 -7.97 0.70
CA ARG A 203 13.53 -8.03 1.79
C ARG A 203 13.95 -9.44 2.12
N ALA A 204 12.99 -10.38 2.19
CA ALA A 204 13.28 -11.78 2.46
C ALA A 204 14.19 -12.41 1.40
N GLU A 205 14.15 -11.89 0.17
CA GLU A 205 15.04 -12.29 -0.94
C GLU A 205 16.34 -11.48 -1.04
N GLY A 206 16.57 -10.51 -0.14
CA GLY A 206 17.78 -9.68 -0.13
C GLY A 206 17.73 -8.42 -1.02
N HIS A 207 16.61 -8.14 -1.69
CA HIS A 207 16.42 -6.97 -2.56
C HIS A 207 16.01 -5.71 -1.78
N GLU A 208 16.86 -5.27 -0.85
CA GLU A 208 16.58 -4.15 0.07
C GLU A 208 16.28 -2.82 -0.65
N GLN A 209 16.98 -2.53 -1.76
CA GLN A 209 16.74 -1.32 -2.55
C GLN A 209 15.34 -1.32 -3.20
N GLU A 210 14.89 -2.47 -3.70
CA GLU A 210 13.58 -2.62 -4.32
C GLU A 210 12.46 -2.56 -3.28
N ALA A 211 12.66 -3.17 -2.10
CA ALA A 211 11.72 -3.06 -0.99
C ALA A 211 11.49 -1.61 -0.57
N ARG A 212 12.56 -0.80 -0.49
CA ARG A 212 12.44 0.64 -0.22
C ARG A 212 11.66 1.37 -1.32
N ARG A 213 11.82 0.98 -2.60
CA ARG A 213 11.04 1.55 -3.70
C ARG A 213 9.55 1.25 -3.55
N ALA A 214 9.19 0.01 -3.21
CA ALA A 214 7.79 -0.37 -2.97
C ALA A 214 7.14 0.46 -1.86
N LEU A 215 7.85 0.67 -0.74
CA LEU A 215 7.36 1.51 0.36
C LEU A 215 7.28 3.00 -0.01
N ARG A 216 8.20 3.53 -0.83
CA ARG A 216 8.09 4.91 -1.33
C ARG A 216 6.88 5.11 -2.24
N SER A 217 6.56 4.11 -3.06
CA SER A 217 5.35 4.16 -3.90
C SER A 217 4.08 4.15 -3.06
N LYS A 218 4.04 3.38 -1.97
CA LYS A 218 2.98 3.42 -0.96
C LYS A 218 2.78 4.84 -0.40
N GLU A 219 3.86 5.50 0.03
CA GLU A 219 3.75 6.84 0.64
C GLU A 219 3.29 7.90 -0.38
N ARG A 220 3.79 7.84 -1.62
CA ARG A 220 3.35 8.74 -2.70
C ARG A 220 1.86 8.63 -2.99
N LEU A 221 1.31 7.42 -3.00
CA LEU A 221 -0.11 7.20 -3.23
C LEU A 221 -0.96 7.60 -2.02
N ARG A 222 -0.45 7.42 -0.80
CA ARG A 222 -1.09 7.91 0.43
C ARG A 222 -1.26 9.43 0.41
N HIS A 223 -0.22 10.18 0.03
CA HIS A 223 -0.32 11.64 -0.09
C HIS A 223 -1.30 12.09 -1.16
N ARG A 224 -1.34 11.38 -2.31
CA ARG A 224 -2.35 11.64 -3.36
C ARG A 224 -3.78 11.38 -2.89
N ALA A 225 -3.98 10.36 -2.06
CA ALA A 225 -5.29 9.97 -1.54
C ALA A 225 -5.85 10.95 -0.48
N MET A 226 -5.01 11.73 0.21
CA MET A 226 -5.45 12.69 1.22
C MET A 226 -5.87 14.07 0.65
N GLY A 227 -5.92 14.22 -0.68
CA GLY A 227 -6.31 15.47 -1.35
C GLY A 227 -5.29 16.62 -1.14
N PRO A 228 -5.61 17.84 -1.62
CA PRO A 228 -4.69 18.99 -1.51
C PRO A 228 -4.38 19.39 -0.06
N LEU A 229 -5.36 19.26 0.85
CA LEU A 229 -5.17 19.55 2.29
C LEU A 229 -4.28 18.53 3.00
N GLY A 230 -4.33 17.26 2.60
CA GLY A 230 -3.43 16.23 3.13
C GLY A 230 -1.99 16.32 2.63
N SER A 231 -1.78 16.92 1.47
CA SER A 231 -0.44 17.25 0.96
C SER A 231 0.19 18.37 1.80
N ILE A 232 -0.59 19.40 2.18
CA ILE A 232 -0.17 20.46 3.11
C ILE A 232 0.09 19.87 4.50
N TRP A 233 -0.77 18.97 5.00
CA TRP A 233 -0.54 18.27 6.26
C TRP A 233 0.72 17.38 6.20
N GLY A 234 1.01 16.76 5.06
CA GLY A 234 2.24 15.98 4.81
C GLY A 234 3.49 16.84 4.78
N VAL A 235 3.44 18.05 4.19
CA VAL A 235 4.53 19.03 4.24
C VAL A 235 4.73 19.56 5.65
N ILE A 236 3.64 19.86 6.37
CA ILE A 236 3.71 20.24 7.79
C ILE A 236 4.32 19.09 8.60
N GLN A 237 3.93 17.84 8.34
CA GLN A 237 4.50 16.65 8.97
C GLN A 237 5.96 16.43 8.60
N ASP A 238 6.39 16.61 7.35
CA ASP A 238 7.80 16.46 6.98
C ASP A 238 8.65 17.56 7.61
N VAL A 239 8.10 18.77 7.71
CA VAL A 239 8.72 19.89 8.44
C VAL A 239 8.76 19.59 9.94
N THR A 240 7.69 19.07 10.56
CA THR A 240 7.64 18.79 12.02
C THR A 240 8.32 17.48 12.45
N VAL A 241 8.23 16.42 11.66
CA VAL A 241 8.82 15.09 11.91
C VAL A 241 10.32 15.10 11.58
N GLY A 242 10.77 15.94 10.65
CA GLY A 242 12.20 16.19 10.41
C GLY A 242 12.96 16.71 11.65
N PHE A 243 12.27 17.34 12.61
CA PHE A 243 12.88 17.78 13.86
C PHE A 243 13.16 16.64 14.85
N GLY A 244 12.55 15.47 14.67
CA GLY A 244 12.72 14.32 15.55
C GLY A 244 14.05 13.57 15.40
N TYR A 245 14.81 13.83 14.32
CA TYR A 245 16.04 13.08 14.02
C TYR A 245 17.34 13.91 14.09
N ARG A 246 17.29 15.25 14.04
CA ARG A 246 18.49 16.12 14.10
C ARG A 246 18.15 17.50 14.68
N PRO A 247 18.45 17.78 15.98
CA PRO A 247 18.09 19.05 16.64
C PRO A 247 18.67 20.30 15.96
N GLY A 248 19.73 20.17 15.16
CA GLY A 248 20.33 21.28 14.41
C GLY A 248 19.39 21.98 13.42
N HIS A 249 18.36 21.31 12.87
CA HIS A 249 17.44 21.96 11.92
C HIS A 249 16.47 22.92 12.61
N ALA A 250 16.07 22.67 13.85
CA ALA A 250 15.23 23.58 14.61
C ALA A 250 15.99 24.89 14.92
N LEU A 251 17.28 24.78 15.27
CA LEU A 251 18.17 25.93 15.44
C LEU A 251 18.35 26.71 14.15
N ALA A 252 18.53 26.02 13.00
CA ALA A 252 18.65 26.68 11.70
C ALA A 252 17.37 27.44 11.31
N TRP A 253 16.19 26.86 11.55
CA TRP A 253 14.91 27.53 11.30
C TRP A 253 14.69 28.71 12.26
N LEU A 254 15.02 28.56 13.54
CA LEU A 254 14.96 29.66 14.50
C LEU A 254 15.87 30.81 14.07
N ALA A 255 17.10 30.53 13.64
CA ALA A 255 18.02 31.52 13.11
C ALA A 255 17.49 32.19 11.83
N ALA A 256 16.87 31.43 10.91
CA ALA A 256 16.29 31.97 9.68
C ALA A 256 15.10 32.89 9.96
N VAL A 257 14.18 32.49 10.84
CA VAL A 257 13.02 33.30 11.26
C VAL A 257 13.48 34.55 12.00
N LEU A 258 14.43 34.41 12.93
CA LEU A 258 15.05 35.53 13.65
C LEU A 258 15.66 36.53 12.67
N THR A 259 16.43 36.05 11.69
CA THR A 259 17.05 36.91 10.67
C THR A 259 16.01 37.64 9.83
N ALA A 260 15.02 36.91 9.30
CA ALA A 260 13.99 37.49 8.44
C ALA A 260 13.13 38.53 9.18
N ALA A 261 12.74 38.25 10.42
CA ALA A 261 11.97 39.18 11.23
C ALA A 261 12.80 40.39 11.70
N THR A 262 14.09 40.20 12.00
CA THR A 262 15.02 41.31 12.28
C THR A 262 15.09 42.25 11.08
N VAL A 263 15.28 41.72 9.87
CA VAL A 263 15.31 42.51 8.63
C VAL A 263 13.96 43.22 8.39
N TYR A 264 12.84 42.57 8.66
CA TYR A 264 11.52 43.19 8.55
C TYR A 264 11.36 44.37 9.50
N PHE A 265 11.68 44.21 10.79
CA PHE A 265 11.55 45.27 11.78
C PHE A 265 12.59 46.39 11.60
N ASP A 266 13.75 46.08 11.01
CA ASP A 266 14.72 47.08 10.57
C ASP A 266 14.14 47.98 9.46
N GLN A 267 13.46 47.37 8.46
CA GLN A 267 12.80 48.12 7.38
C GLN A 267 11.58 48.92 7.82
N VAL A 268 10.80 48.39 8.77
CA VAL A 268 9.65 49.10 9.35
C VAL A 268 10.11 50.29 10.20
N GLY A 269 11.29 50.19 10.80
CA GLY A 269 11.83 51.20 11.69
C GLY A 269 11.21 51.15 13.10
N PRO A 270 11.53 52.14 13.95
CA PRO A 270 11.11 52.15 15.35
C PRO A 270 9.60 52.11 15.50
N LEU A 271 9.11 51.06 16.16
CA LEU A 271 7.70 50.97 16.49
C LEU A 271 7.30 52.07 17.50
N PRO A 272 6.02 52.46 17.55
CA PRO A 272 5.54 53.39 18.57
C PRO A 272 5.84 52.86 19.98
N ARG A 273 6.31 53.73 20.87
CA ARG A 273 6.58 53.34 22.26
C ARG A 273 5.27 53.09 23.01
N ALA A 274 5.26 52.02 23.82
CA ALA A 274 4.18 51.76 24.76
C ALA A 274 4.24 52.68 25.99
N THR A 275 5.43 53.13 26.39
CA THR A 275 5.63 54.04 27.54
C THR A 275 6.54 55.23 27.17
N PRO A 276 6.17 56.49 27.46
CA PRO A 276 6.88 57.66 26.93
C PRO A 276 8.29 57.94 27.48
N SER A 277 8.59 57.60 28.74
CA SER A 277 9.77 58.13 29.45
C SER A 277 10.75 57.10 30.03
N ALA A 278 10.54 55.80 29.81
CA ALA A 278 11.46 54.75 30.25
C ALA A 278 11.39 53.54 29.30
N GLY A 279 12.55 53.02 28.87
CA GLY A 279 12.64 51.82 28.04
C GLY A 279 13.94 51.71 27.24
N PRO A 280 14.24 50.53 26.68
CA PRO A 280 15.43 50.31 25.86
C PRO A 280 15.39 51.13 24.56
N THR A 281 16.56 51.35 23.96
CA THR A 281 16.66 51.90 22.60
C THR A 281 16.10 50.91 21.59
N TRP A 282 15.54 51.41 20.48
CA TRP A 282 15.03 50.53 19.42
C TRP A 282 16.18 49.70 18.85
N ASP A 283 16.01 48.38 18.93
CA ASP A 283 16.90 47.40 18.33
C ASP A 283 16.00 46.30 17.73
N PRO A 284 15.93 46.19 16.39
CA PRO A 284 15.10 45.21 15.71
C PRO A 284 15.46 43.76 16.06
N PHE A 285 16.74 43.48 16.30
CA PHE A 285 17.22 42.14 16.63
C PHE A 285 16.79 41.77 18.04
N LEU A 286 17.04 42.65 19.02
CA LEU A 286 16.64 42.39 20.41
C LEU A 286 15.13 42.29 20.54
N TYR A 287 14.36 43.14 19.85
CA TYR A 287 12.90 43.03 19.81
C TYR A 287 12.43 41.70 19.22
N THR A 288 12.99 41.28 18.08
CA THR A 288 12.63 40.01 17.45
C THR A 288 13.00 38.82 18.33
N LEU A 289 14.16 38.86 18.97
CA LEU A 289 14.65 37.82 19.87
C LEU A 289 13.73 37.66 21.09
N ASP A 290 13.30 38.78 21.68
CA ASP A 290 12.40 38.83 22.84
C ASP A 290 11.02 38.25 22.52
N ILE A 291 10.52 38.50 21.30
CA ILE A 291 9.23 37.96 20.83
C ILE A 291 9.32 36.47 20.49
N LEU A 292 10.42 36.07 19.83
CA LEU A 292 10.57 34.74 19.27
C LEU A 292 10.96 33.69 20.33
N ILE A 293 11.55 34.12 21.46
CA ILE A 293 11.94 33.23 22.56
C ILE A 293 11.11 33.59 23.80
N PRO A 294 9.96 32.94 24.04
CA PRO A 294 9.02 33.34 25.10
C PRO A 294 9.57 33.23 26.54
N LEU A 295 10.69 32.52 26.72
CA LEU A 295 11.35 32.34 28.02
C LEU A 295 12.42 33.41 28.28
N LEU A 296 12.74 34.23 27.28
CA LEU A 296 13.66 35.35 27.39
C LEU A 296 12.83 36.61 27.62
N SER A 297 13.30 37.50 28.50
CA SER A 297 12.70 38.83 28.67
C SER A 297 13.83 39.85 28.72
N LEU A 298 14.03 40.55 27.61
CA LEU A 298 15.01 41.62 27.42
C LEU A 298 14.38 43.01 27.63
N GLY A 299 13.06 43.06 27.84
CA GLY A 299 12.30 44.28 28.05
C GLY A 299 11.98 45.05 26.77
N HIS A 300 12.14 44.43 25.59
CA HIS A 300 11.73 44.98 24.31
C HIS A 300 10.28 44.60 23.97
N ASP A 301 9.84 43.39 24.29
CA ASP A 301 8.48 42.87 23.97
C ASP A 301 7.32 43.77 24.46
N THR A 302 7.48 44.41 25.61
CA THR A 302 6.50 45.29 26.26
C THR A 302 6.76 46.78 26.02
N ALA A 303 7.96 47.15 25.55
CA ALA A 303 8.35 48.55 25.34
C ALA A 303 7.74 49.16 24.05
N TRP A 304 7.31 48.31 23.11
CA TRP A 304 6.85 48.72 21.79
C TRP A 304 5.40 48.30 21.57
N ASN A 305 4.64 49.15 20.87
CA ASN A 305 3.23 48.93 20.55
C ASN A 305 3.06 48.73 19.05
N PRO A 306 3.23 47.50 18.52
CA PRO A 306 3.08 47.24 17.10
C PRO A 306 1.62 47.45 16.66
N THR A 307 1.43 48.20 15.58
CA THR A 307 0.11 48.47 14.97
C THR A 307 0.06 47.97 13.53
N GLY A 308 -1.15 47.84 12.98
CA GLY A 308 -1.34 47.39 11.60
C GLY A 308 -0.68 46.03 11.32
N TRP A 309 0.07 45.95 10.22
CA TRP A 309 0.72 44.71 9.78
C TRP A 309 1.83 44.23 10.73
N ALA A 310 2.54 45.16 11.37
CA ALA A 310 3.58 44.84 12.35
C ALA A 310 3.02 44.07 13.56
N LYS A 311 1.76 44.34 13.94
CA LYS A 311 1.05 43.59 14.99
C LYS A 311 0.81 42.14 14.58
N THR A 312 0.32 41.93 13.37
CA THR A 312 0.08 40.60 12.81
C THR A 312 1.38 39.78 12.76
N VAL A 313 2.46 40.38 12.28
CA VAL A 313 3.79 39.75 12.25
C VAL A 313 4.28 39.41 13.66
N THR A 314 4.13 40.33 14.62
CA THR A 314 4.51 40.10 16.02
C THR A 314 3.78 38.91 16.63
N VAL A 315 2.45 38.84 16.46
CA VAL A 315 1.64 37.72 16.97
C VAL A 315 2.02 36.39 16.31
N LEU A 316 2.27 36.39 15.00
CA LEU A 316 2.70 35.18 14.29
C LEU A 316 4.07 34.69 14.80
N LEU A 317 5.00 35.61 15.08
CA LEU A 317 6.31 35.29 15.63
C LEU A 317 6.21 34.71 17.05
N MET A 318 5.34 35.25 17.91
CA MET A 318 5.10 34.68 19.25
C MET A 318 4.63 33.23 19.17
N VAL A 319 3.62 32.96 18.34
CA VAL A 319 3.08 31.59 18.15
C VAL A 319 4.17 30.66 17.60
N THR A 320 4.93 31.13 16.61
CA THR A 320 6.05 30.39 16.03
C THR A 320 7.13 30.07 17.06
N GLY A 321 7.45 31.03 17.93
CA GLY A 321 8.40 30.89 19.03
C GLY A 321 8.01 29.78 20.00
N TRP A 322 6.75 29.76 20.46
CA TRP A 322 6.23 28.70 21.32
C TRP A 322 6.31 27.31 20.67
N VAL A 323 6.00 27.19 19.38
CA VAL A 323 6.11 25.92 18.63
C VAL A 323 7.57 25.46 18.52
N LEU A 324 8.49 26.37 18.23
CA LEU A 324 9.92 26.04 18.10
C LEU A 324 10.54 25.65 19.45
N VAL A 325 10.26 26.39 20.53
CA VAL A 325 10.78 26.09 21.88
C VAL A 325 10.30 24.74 22.37
N THR A 326 9.00 24.44 22.23
CA THR A 326 8.45 23.12 22.62
C THR A 326 9.07 21.98 21.80
N THR A 327 9.36 22.21 20.52
CA THR A 327 10.03 21.24 19.66
C THR A 327 11.48 20.97 20.08
N VAL A 328 12.25 22.01 20.42
CA VAL A 328 13.64 21.88 20.89
C VAL A 328 13.69 21.11 22.22
N ILE A 329 12.84 21.45 23.18
CA ILE A 329 12.75 20.76 24.48
C ILE A 329 12.39 19.28 24.28
N ALA A 330 11.40 18.98 23.43
CA ALA A 330 11.00 17.62 23.10
C ALA A 330 12.11 16.82 22.39
N GLY A 331 12.90 17.49 21.53
CA GLY A 331 14.05 16.90 20.84
C GLY A 331 15.19 16.53 21.80
N VAL A 332 15.57 17.43 22.70
CA VAL A 332 16.64 17.21 23.69
C VAL A 332 16.26 16.11 24.69
N GLY A 333 15.04 16.11 25.21
CA GLY A 333 14.57 15.09 26.15
C GLY A 333 14.58 13.67 25.58
N ARG A 334 14.35 13.50 24.28
CA ARG A 334 14.43 12.19 23.60
C ARG A 334 15.86 11.75 23.30
N ALA A 335 16.80 12.69 23.09
CA ALA A 335 18.21 12.37 22.89
C ALA A 335 18.87 11.87 24.19
N LEU A 336 18.51 12.45 25.33
CA LEU A 336 19.02 12.06 26.65
C LEU A 336 18.51 10.70 27.13
N LYS A 337 17.30 10.28 26.73
CA LYS A 337 16.74 8.95 27.04
C LYS A 337 17.38 7.80 26.25
N ARG A 338 18.33 8.10 25.36
CA ARG A 338 18.97 7.14 24.44
C ARG A 338 20.43 6.84 24.78
N GLN A 339 20.89 7.30 25.95
CA GLN A 339 22.15 6.91 26.60
C GLN A 339 21.81 6.19 27.91
#